data_AF-A0A2U8H8W8-F1
#
_entry.id   AF-A0A2U8H8W8-F1
#
_cell.length_a   1.000
_cell.length_b   1.000
_cell.length_c   1.000
_cell.angle_alpha   90.00
_cell.angle_beta   90.00
_cell.angle_gamma   90.00
#
_symmetry.space_group_name_H-M   'P 1'
#
loop_
_entity.id
_entity.type
_entity.pdbx_description
1 polymer ?
#
loop_
_entity_poly.entity_id
_entity_poly.type
_entity_poly.pdbx_seq_one_letter_code
_entity_poly.pdbx_strand_id
1 'polypeptide(L)'
;MPLIPQAQDAALAGDASRRRASICLLLSLLATPASTWLFLNLDMIWPQIMQLEGASFMLGATVLGTVLALTPLVAGLGFLLAVWYGVESVYLPRRSPSPLIDKVIVAGGLLVWFSPALAAAASIVMGLVQGRVHFTRPPRDYFLATDPIAFWEGIGFWLIMGTLFGLLAWRYWRNKLLKKEAV
;
A
#
# COMPACT_ATOMS: atom_id res chain seq x y z
N MET A 1 -19.55 -13.93 -46.96
CA MET A 1 -18.39 -13.40 -46.21
C MET A 1 -18.91 -12.36 -45.23
N PRO A 2 -18.97 -12.63 -43.92
CA PRO A 2 -19.40 -11.62 -42.97
C PRO A 2 -18.27 -10.58 -42.77
N LEU A 3 -18.61 -9.32 -43.00
CA LEU A 3 -17.81 -8.10 -42.82
C LEU A 3 -18.03 -7.52 -41.42
N ILE A 4 -17.78 -8.33 -40.39
CA ILE A 4 -17.69 -7.85 -39.01
C ILE A 4 -16.45 -8.53 -38.45
N PRO A 5 -15.43 -7.78 -37.99
CA PRO A 5 -14.34 -8.39 -37.24
C PRO A 5 -14.97 -9.09 -36.05
N GLN A 6 -15.05 -10.42 -36.10
CA GLN A 6 -15.34 -11.22 -34.92
C GLN A 6 -14.34 -10.78 -33.86
N ALA A 7 -14.83 -10.58 -32.64
CA ALA A 7 -14.01 -10.29 -31.47
C ALA A 7 -12.95 -11.38 -31.28
N GLN A 8 -11.81 -11.26 -31.98
CA GLN A 8 -10.70 -12.20 -31.94
C GLN A 8 -9.81 -12.00 -30.69
N ASP A 9 -10.19 -11.08 -29.79
CA ASP A 9 -9.41 -10.76 -28.59
C ASP A 9 -10.28 -10.72 -27.33
N ALA A 10 -10.81 -11.86 -26.90
CA ALA A 10 -11.15 -12.02 -25.49
C ALA A 10 -9.85 -11.92 -24.68
N ALA A 11 -9.47 -10.71 -24.27
CA ALA A 11 -8.29 -10.46 -23.45
C ALA A 11 -8.39 -11.36 -22.21
N LEU A 12 -7.42 -12.25 -22.02
CA LEU A 12 -7.43 -13.15 -20.88
C LEU A 12 -7.41 -12.32 -19.58
N ALA A 13 -8.09 -12.81 -18.55
CA ALA A 13 -8.28 -12.04 -17.31
C ALA A 13 -6.95 -11.58 -16.66
N GLY A 14 -5.88 -12.36 -16.84
CA GLY A 14 -4.54 -12.00 -16.38
C GLY A 14 -3.92 -10.84 -17.15
N ASP A 15 -4.14 -10.73 -18.46
CA ASP A 15 -3.61 -9.63 -19.28
C ASP A 15 -4.28 -8.29 -18.91
N ALA A 16 -5.60 -8.33 -18.68
CA ALA A 16 -6.36 -7.17 -18.20
C ALA A 16 -5.87 -6.74 -16.80
N SER A 17 -5.65 -7.70 -15.90
CA SER A 17 -5.11 -7.44 -14.55
C SER A 17 -3.71 -6.84 -14.63
N ARG A 18 -2.85 -7.35 -15.53
CA ARG A 18 -1.49 -6.83 -15.72
C ARG A 18 -1.50 -5.38 -16.21
N ARG A 19 -2.38 -5.04 -17.15
CA ARG A 19 -2.54 -3.66 -17.62
C ARG A 19 -3.01 -2.73 -16.51
N ARG A 20 -4.01 -3.15 -15.71
CA ARG A 20 -4.48 -2.38 -14.54
C ARG A 20 -3.35 -2.17 -13.53
N ALA A 21 -2.57 -3.21 -13.26
CA ALA A 21 -1.42 -3.12 -12.36
C ALA A 21 -0.41 -2.07 -12.82
N SER A 22 -0.03 -2.08 -14.11
CA SER A 22 0.89 -1.09 -14.67
C SER A 22 0.35 0.34 -14.59
N ILE A 23 -0.94 0.55 -14.90
CA ILE A 23 -1.57 1.88 -14.79
C ILE A 23 -1.56 2.37 -13.34
N CYS A 24 -1.96 1.52 -12.40
CA CYS A 24 -1.96 1.87 -10.97
C CYS A 24 -0.54 2.16 -10.46
N LEU A 25 0.45 1.42 -10.94
CA LEU A 25 1.85 1.63 -10.59
C LEU A 25 2.34 2.98 -11.12
N LEU A 26 2.06 3.30 -12.39
CA LEU A 26 2.41 4.60 -12.98
C LEU A 26 1.75 5.76 -12.22
N LEU A 27 0.45 5.63 -11.89
CA LEU A 27 -0.24 6.62 -11.07
C LEU A 27 0.42 6.80 -9.71
N SER A 28 0.81 5.70 -9.05
CA SER A 28 1.51 5.76 -7.77
C SER A 28 2.89 6.41 -7.88
N LEU A 29 3.67 6.03 -8.89
CA LEU A 29 5.01 6.55 -9.13
C LEU A 29 5.02 8.03 -9.50
N LEU A 30 3.96 8.54 -10.13
CA LEU A 30 3.83 9.97 -10.44
C LEU A 30 3.23 10.75 -9.25
N ALA A 31 2.22 10.19 -8.58
CA ALA A 31 1.56 10.86 -7.48
C ALA A 31 2.45 10.97 -6.23
N THR A 32 3.33 10.01 -5.97
CA THR A 32 4.25 10.03 -4.82
C THR A 32 5.20 11.24 -4.83
N PRO A 33 6.01 11.48 -5.89
CA PRO A 33 6.87 12.66 -5.94
C PRO A 33 6.06 13.95 -6.04
N ALA A 34 4.93 13.97 -6.75
CA ALA A 34 4.07 15.14 -6.81
C ALA A 34 3.51 15.52 -5.43
N SER A 35 3.01 14.54 -4.68
CA SER A 35 2.53 14.73 -3.31
C SER A 35 3.65 15.24 -2.41
N THR A 36 4.82 14.59 -2.46
CA THR A 36 5.99 15.00 -1.67
C THR A 36 6.40 16.44 -1.98
N TRP A 37 6.50 16.80 -3.26
CA TRP A 37 6.85 18.15 -3.68
C TRP A 37 5.84 19.20 -3.19
N LEU A 38 4.54 18.90 -3.30
CA LEU A 38 3.47 19.80 -2.83
C LEU A 38 3.55 20.05 -1.32
N PHE A 39 3.76 18.99 -0.52
CA PHE A 39 3.88 19.13 0.92
C PHE A 39 5.16 19.88 1.32
N LEU A 40 6.28 19.63 0.65
CA LEU A 40 7.55 20.32 0.94
C LEU A 40 7.54 21.80 0.55
N ASN A 41 6.76 22.19 -0.46
CA ASN A 41 6.69 23.57 -0.94
C ASN A 41 5.43 24.30 -0.47
N LEU A 42 4.69 23.72 0.48
CA LEU A 42 3.41 24.29 0.93
C LEU A 42 3.58 25.71 1.50
N ASP A 43 4.66 25.94 2.25
CA ASP A 43 4.99 27.24 2.83
C ASP A 43 5.32 28.30 1.77
N MET A 44 5.71 27.90 0.57
CA MET A 44 5.93 28.80 -0.58
C MET A 44 4.63 29.07 -1.35
N ILE A 45 3.78 28.05 -1.50
CA ILE A 45 2.56 28.10 -2.31
C ILE A 45 1.44 28.84 -1.55
N TRP A 46 1.28 28.56 -0.26
CA TRP A 46 0.17 29.09 0.53
C TRP A 46 0.13 30.63 0.61
N PRO A 47 1.25 31.35 0.84
CA PRO A 47 1.25 32.81 0.86
C PRO A 47 0.76 33.45 -0.45
N GLN A 48 1.02 32.82 -1.60
CA GLN A 48 0.59 33.32 -2.90
C GLN A 48 -0.94 33.23 -3.04
N ILE A 49 -1.55 32.17 -2.50
CA ILE A 49 -3.00 32.01 -2.48
C ILE A 49 -3.63 32.98 -1.47
N MET A 50 -3.01 33.17 -0.30
CA MET A 50 -3.50 34.10 0.72
C MET A 50 -3.59 35.56 0.25
N GLN A 51 -2.77 35.95 -0.73
CA GLN A 51 -2.81 37.31 -1.31
C GLN A 51 -4.00 37.51 -2.27
N LEU A 52 -4.67 36.44 -2.69
CA LEU A 52 -5.88 36.54 -3.49
C LEU A 52 -7.04 37.00 -2.60
N GLU A 53 -8.01 37.71 -3.19
CA GLU A 53 -9.20 38.16 -2.47
C GLU A 53 -10.48 37.47 -2.99
N GLY A 54 -11.47 37.36 -2.11
CA GLY A 54 -12.82 36.90 -2.45
C GLY A 54 -12.87 35.53 -3.14
N ALA A 55 -13.49 35.47 -4.32
CA ALA A 55 -13.73 34.21 -5.04
C ALA A 55 -12.43 33.52 -5.50
N SER A 56 -11.41 34.29 -5.90
CA SER A 56 -10.13 33.74 -6.36
C SER A 56 -9.37 33.04 -5.23
N PHE A 57 -9.43 33.59 -4.01
CA PHE A 57 -8.92 32.93 -2.82
C PHE A 57 -9.63 31.60 -2.55
N MET A 58 -10.97 31.63 -2.53
CA MET A 58 -11.76 30.42 -2.27
C MET A 58 -11.46 29.30 -3.27
N LEU A 59 -11.36 29.64 -4.55
CA LEU A 59 -10.99 28.68 -5.59
C LEU A 59 -9.56 28.16 -5.39
N GLY A 60 -8.58 29.05 -5.17
CA GLY A 60 -7.19 28.66 -4.97
C GLY A 60 -7.01 27.72 -3.76
N ALA A 61 -7.59 28.09 -2.62
CA ALA A 61 -7.55 27.28 -1.40
C ALA A 61 -8.25 25.91 -1.59
N THR A 62 -9.39 25.89 -2.29
CA THR A 62 -10.13 24.64 -2.56
C THR A 62 -9.35 23.72 -3.50
N VAL A 63 -8.76 24.28 -4.57
CA VAL A 63 -7.93 23.50 -5.51
C VAL A 63 -6.71 22.95 -4.78
N LEU A 64 -5.98 23.78 -4.03
CA LEU A 64 -4.80 23.33 -3.28
C LEU A 64 -5.17 22.24 -2.27
N GLY A 65 -6.22 22.45 -1.47
CA GLY A 65 -6.69 21.46 -0.50
C GLY A 65 -7.11 20.14 -1.16
N THR A 66 -7.80 20.21 -2.30
CA THR A 66 -8.20 19.03 -3.08
C THR A 66 -6.99 18.27 -3.59
N VAL A 67 -6.00 18.97 -4.15
CA VAL A 67 -4.78 18.34 -4.66
C VAL A 67 -3.97 17.72 -3.51
N LEU A 68 -3.83 18.41 -2.38
CA LEU A 68 -3.15 17.88 -1.19
C LEU A 68 -3.84 16.65 -0.59
N ALA A 69 -5.18 16.58 -0.68
CA ALA A 69 -5.93 15.42 -0.22
C ALA A 69 -5.84 14.24 -1.20
N LEU A 70 -6.01 14.50 -2.50
CA LEU A 70 -6.11 13.43 -3.52
C LEU A 70 -4.75 12.84 -3.90
N THR A 71 -3.69 13.64 -3.98
CA THR A 71 -2.38 13.13 -4.41
C THR A 71 -1.81 12.01 -3.52
N PRO A 72 -1.80 12.10 -2.17
CA PRO A 72 -1.35 10.98 -1.35
C PRO A 72 -2.29 9.77 -1.40
N LEU A 73 -3.60 9.99 -1.59
CA LEU A 73 -4.57 8.90 -1.77
C LEU A 73 -4.31 8.14 -3.07
N VAL A 74 -4.10 8.85 -4.18
CA VAL A 74 -3.74 8.23 -5.47
C VAL A 74 -2.41 7.50 -5.36
N ALA A 75 -1.43 8.07 -4.66
CA ALA A 75 -0.14 7.41 -4.43
C ALA A 75 -0.30 6.08 -3.68
N GLY A 76 -0.98 6.09 -2.54
CA GLY A 76 -1.17 4.92 -1.68
C GLY A 76 -2.10 3.86 -2.28
N LEU A 77 -3.28 4.25 -2.74
CA LEU A 77 -4.23 3.32 -3.36
C LEU A 77 -3.71 2.79 -4.69
N GLY A 78 -3.06 3.63 -5.50
CA GLY A 78 -2.40 3.21 -6.72
C GLY A 78 -1.35 2.14 -6.45
N PHE A 79 -0.53 2.32 -5.40
CA PHE A 79 0.46 1.32 -5.00
C PHE A 79 -0.20 -0.01 -4.60
N LEU A 80 -1.20 0.03 -3.70
CA LEU A 80 -1.88 -1.17 -3.22
C LEU A 80 -2.58 -1.93 -4.35
N LEU A 81 -3.29 -1.21 -5.23
CA LEU A 81 -3.96 -1.80 -6.39
C LEU A 81 -2.96 -2.33 -7.42
N ALA A 82 -1.81 -1.67 -7.60
CA ALA A 82 -0.75 -2.16 -8.48
C ALA A 82 -0.22 -3.51 -7.99
N VAL A 83 0.05 -3.63 -6.69
CA VAL A 83 0.50 -4.89 -6.10
C VAL A 83 -0.60 -5.95 -6.18
N TRP A 84 -1.84 -5.60 -5.82
CA TRP A 84 -2.99 -6.51 -5.89
C TRP A 84 -3.18 -7.08 -7.30
N TYR A 85 -3.38 -6.22 -8.29
CA TYR A 85 -3.60 -6.65 -9.67
C TYR A 85 -2.35 -7.29 -10.28
N GLY A 86 -1.16 -6.88 -9.84
CA GLY A 86 0.10 -7.50 -10.23
C GLY A 86 0.12 -8.96 -9.81
N VAL A 87 -0.12 -9.24 -8.53
CA VAL A 87 -0.17 -10.60 -7.99
C VAL A 87 -1.29 -11.41 -8.63
N GLU A 88 -2.52 -10.87 -8.74
CA GLU A 88 -3.62 -11.58 -9.40
C GLU A 88 -3.29 -11.94 -10.84
N SER A 89 -2.60 -11.05 -11.58
CA SER A 89 -2.22 -11.34 -12.98
C SER A 89 -1.35 -12.58 -13.12
N VAL A 90 -0.52 -12.90 -12.12
CA VAL A 90 0.38 -14.06 -12.16
C VAL A 90 -0.39 -15.37 -12.10
N TYR A 91 -1.46 -15.42 -11.30
CA TYR A 91 -2.26 -16.63 -11.06
C TYR A 91 -3.49 -16.76 -11.98
N LEU A 92 -3.66 -15.84 -12.93
CA LEU A 92 -4.72 -15.86 -13.93
C LEU A 92 -4.14 -16.24 -15.32
N PRO A 93 -4.95 -16.82 -16.21
CA PRO A 93 -4.53 -17.10 -17.58
C PRO A 93 -4.03 -15.83 -18.30
N ARG A 94 -2.90 -15.94 -19.00
CA ARG A 94 -2.24 -14.86 -19.76
C ARG A 94 -1.69 -15.37 -21.08
N ARG A 95 -1.61 -14.47 -22.07
CA ARG A 95 -1.08 -14.81 -23.40
C ARG A 95 0.44 -14.98 -23.39
N SER A 96 1.15 -14.20 -22.58
CA SER A 96 2.60 -14.17 -22.55
C SER A 96 3.11 -14.24 -21.10
N PRO A 97 3.44 -15.44 -20.58
CA PRO A 97 4.00 -15.58 -19.24
C PRO A 97 5.41 -14.97 -19.16
N SER A 98 5.75 -14.36 -18.02
CA SER A 98 7.01 -13.65 -17.81
C SER A 98 7.68 -14.08 -16.50
N PRO A 99 8.40 -15.22 -16.45
CA PRO A 99 8.74 -15.90 -15.20
C PRO A 99 9.60 -15.08 -14.24
N LEU A 100 10.55 -14.28 -14.75
CA LEU A 100 11.39 -13.42 -13.90
C LEU A 100 10.58 -12.29 -13.26
N ILE A 101 9.76 -11.60 -14.05
CA ILE A 101 8.94 -10.50 -13.56
C ILE A 101 7.86 -11.01 -12.59
N ASP A 102 7.31 -12.19 -12.87
CA ASP A 102 6.31 -12.82 -12.02
C ASP A 102 6.88 -13.17 -10.65
N LYS A 103 8.13 -13.66 -10.58
CA LYS A 103 8.84 -13.87 -9.30
C LYS A 103 9.01 -12.55 -8.53
N VAL A 104 9.40 -11.47 -9.19
CA VAL A 104 9.54 -10.15 -8.56
C VAL A 104 8.20 -9.65 -8.01
N ILE A 105 7.12 -9.81 -8.78
CA ILE A 105 5.78 -9.40 -8.37
C ILE A 105 5.28 -10.23 -7.19
N VAL A 106 5.48 -11.55 -7.19
CA VAL A 106 5.10 -12.41 -6.07
C VAL A 106 5.92 -12.09 -4.83
N ALA A 107 7.23 -11.93 -4.96
CA ALA A 107 8.10 -11.54 -3.84
C ALA A 107 7.71 -10.18 -3.26
N GLY A 108 7.49 -9.17 -4.12
CA GLY A 108 7.02 -7.85 -3.71
C GLY A 108 5.65 -7.91 -3.04
N GLY A 109 4.72 -8.69 -3.59
CA GLY A 109 3.40 -8.91 -2.99
C GLY A 109 3.47 -9.54 -1.60
N LEU A 110 4.32 -10.56 -1.42
CA LEU A 110 4.55 -11.18 -0.11
C LEU A 110 5.09 -10.16 0.89
N LEU A 111 6.10 -9.39 0.51
CA LEU A 111 6.66 -8.35 1.37
C LEU A 111 5.60 -7.32 1.78
N VAL A 112 4.80 -6.83 0.84
CA VAL A 112 3.77 -5.82 1.12
C VAL A 112 2.68 -6.38 2.04
N TRP A 113 2.18 -7.59 1.77
CA TRP A 113 1.11 -8.20 2.58
C TRP A 113 1.56 -8.56 4.00
N PHE A 114 2.79 -9.04 4.16
CA PHE A 114 3.34 -9.40 5.46
C PHE A 114 3.98 -8.21 6.18
N SER A 115 4.14 -7.05 5.54
CA SER A 115 4.74 -5.86 6.15
C SER A 115 4.13 -5.45 7.49
N PRO A 116 2.79 -5.50 7.72
CA PRO A 116 2.23 -5.12 9.02
C PRO A 116 2.58 -6.13 10.11
N ALA A 117 2.62 -7.42 9.77
CA ALA A 117 3.04 -8.48 10.70
C ALA A 117 4.53 -8.36 11.06
N LEU A 118 5.38 -8.06 10.07
CA LEU A 118 6.81 -7.82 10.28
C LEU A 118 7.06 -6.56 11.11
N ALA A 119 6.30 -5.48 10.89
CA ALA A 119 6.38 -4.27 11.70
C ALA A 119 5.97 -4.51 13.16
N ALA A 120 4.93 -5.32 13.39
CA ALA A 120 4.53 -5.73 14.73
C ALA A 120 5.63 -6.58 15.41
N ALA A 121 6.20 -7.55 14.69
CA ALA A 121 7.31 -8.36 15.20
C ALA A 121 8.55 -7.51 15.53
N ALA A 122 8.90 -6.56 14.67
CA ALA A 122 9.97 -5.61 14.92
C ALA A 122 9.70 -4.75 16.16
N SER A 123 8.46 -4.30 16.35
CA SER A 123 8.04 -3.53 17.53
C SER A 123 8.19 -4.34 18.83
N ILE A 124 7.86 -5.64 18.81
CA ILE A 124 8.09 -6.56 19.94
C ILE A 124 9.59 -6.68 20.24
N VAL A 125 10.40 -6.99 19.23
CA VAL A 125 11.86 -7.17 19.40
C VAL A 125 12.49 -5.90 19.96
N MET A 126 12.17 -4.75 19.38
CA MET A 126 12.66 -3.46 19.85
C MET A 126 12.21 -3.16 21.28
N GLY A 127 10.95 -3.47 21.61
CA GLY A 127 10.42 -3.29 22.97
C GLY A 127 11.15 -4.13 24.01
N LEU A 128 11.45 -5.39 23.69
CA LEU A 128 12.19 -6.30 24.56
C LEU A 128 13.67 -5.89 24.72
N VAL A 129 14.33 -5.49 23.62
CA VAL A 129 15.74 -5.06 23.66
C VAL A 129 15.91 -3.75 24.42
N GLN A 130 14.99 -2.80 24.23
CA GLN A 130 15.07 -1.49 24.89
C GLN A 130 14.46 -1.48 26.29
N GLY A 131 13.69 -2.51 26.66
CA GLY A 131 12.89 -2.49 27.89
C GLY A 131 11.83 -1.38 27.90
N ARG A 132 11.40 -0.90 26.72
CA ARG A 132 10.44 0.21 26.55
C ARG A 132 9.52 -0.03 25.37
N VAL A 133 8.20 0.08 25.57
CA VAL A 133 7.20 0.09 24.50
C VAL A 133 6.61 1.49 24.38
N HIS A 134 6.68 2.06 23.17
CA HIS A 134 6.11 3.37 22.85
C HIS A 134 4.79 3.22 22.09
N PHE A 135 3.75 3.91 22.56
CA PHE A 135 2.52 4.13 21.79
C PHE A 135 2.45 5.59 21.37
N THR A 136 2.17 5.83 20.08
CA THR A 136 2.17 7.18 19.51
C THR A 136 0.92 7.99 19.88
N ARG A 137 -0.22 7.33 20.13
CA ARG A 137 -1.50 8.00 20.46
C ARG A 137 -2.37 7.17 21.43
N PRO A 138 -2.64 7.66 22.65
CA PRO A 138 -1.98 8.79 23.29
C PRO A 138 -0.47 8.53 23.44
N PRO A 139 0.41 9.55 23.32
CA PRO A 139 1.85 9.38 23.44
C PRO A 139 2.20 8.89 24.85
N ARG A 140 2.59 7.62 24.98
CA ARG A 140 2.97 7.00 26.25
C ARG A 140 4.10 6.00 26.07
N ASP A 141 4.99 5.99 27.04
CA ASP A 141 6.08 5.03 27.16
C ASP A 141 5.82 4.13 28.38
N TYR A 142 5.83 2.82 28.15
CA TYR A 142 5.77 1.81 29.20
C TYR A 142 7.14 1.16 29.32
N PHE A 143 7.71 1.17 30.52
CA PHE A 143 9.04 0.64 30.79
C PHE A 143 8.93 -0.65 31.60
N LEU A 144 9.71 -1.66 31.22
CA LEU A 144 9.77 -2.93 31.94
C LEU A 144 10.21 -2.74 33.41
N ALA A 145 11.09 -1.77 33.66
CA ALA A 145 11.66 -1.54 34.99
C ALA A 145 10.68 -0.87 35.98
N THR A 146 9.79 -0.01 35.50
CA THR A 146 8.94 0.83 36.36
C THR A 146 7.45 0.53 36.23
N ASP A 147 7.01 0.01 35.09
CA ASP A 147 5.62 -0.36 34.81
C ASP A 147 5.55 -1.69 34.04
N PRO A 148 5.93 -2.81 34.68
CA PRO A 148 6.07 -4.10 34.00
C PRO A 148 4.74 -4.61 33.46
N ILE A 149 3.62 -4.31 34.12
CA ILE A 149 2.29 -4.78 33.70
C ILE A 149 1.93 -4.15 32.36
N ALA A 150 1.94 -2.82 32.27
CA ALA A 150 1.60 -2.12 31.04
C ALA A 150 2.61 -2.40 29.91
N PHE A 151 3.89 -2.62 30.25
CA PHE A 151 4.89 -3.08 29.28
C PHE A 151 4.50 -4.42 28.65
N TRP A 152 4.17 -5.44 29.46
CA TRP A 152 3.79 -6.75 28.96
C TRP A 152 2.45 -6.74 28.22
N GLU A 153 1.48 -5.92 28.65
CA GLU A 153 0.26 -5.68 27.89
C GLU A 153 0.55 -5.07 26.51
N GLY A 154 1.48 -4.12 26.45
CA GLY A 154 1.93 -3.53 25.18
C GLY A 154 2.59 -4.55 24.25
N ILE A 155 3.44 -5.42 24.78
CA ILE A 155 4.01 -6.54 24.02
C ILE A 155 2.91 -7.51 23.56
N GLY A 156 1.97 -7.85 24.44
CA GLY A 156 0.83 -8.70 24.15
C GLY A 156 -0.04 -8.14 23.02
N PHE A 157 -0.30 -6.83 23.03
CA PHE A 157 -1.01 -6.14 21.95
C PHE A 157 -0.31 -6.34 20.60
N TRP A 158 1.00 -6.07 20.53
CA TRP A 158 1.75 -6.24 19.27
C TRP A 158 1.78 -7.71 18.82
N LEU A 159 1.82 -8.66 19.75
CA LEU A 159 1.76 -10.09 19.44
C LEU A 159 0.40 -10.47 18.84
N ILE A 160 -0.69 -9.99 19.41
CA ILE A 160 -2.05 -10.21 18.90
C ILE A 160 -2.18 -9.58 17.50
N MET A 161 -1.77 -8.32 17.33
CA MET A 161 -1.84 -7.62 16.05
C MET A 161 -0.97 -8.30 14.98
N GLY A 162 0.27 -8.66 15.33
CA GLY A 162 1.18 -9.36 14.42
C GLY A 162 0.63 -10.71 13.96
N THR A 163 0.05 -11.48 14.89
CA THR A 163 -0.60 -12.76 14.58
C THR A 163 -1.82 -12.56 13.69
N LEU A 164 -2.67 -11.58 13.99
CA LEU A 164 -3.85 -11.25 13.18
C LEU A 164 -3.46 -10.86 11.76
N PHE A 165 -2.51 -9.94 11.59
CA PHE A 165 -2.03 -9.52 10.27
C PHE A 165 -1.39 -10.67 9.51
N GLY A 166 -0.56 -11.47 10.18
CA GLY A 166 0.06 -12.66 9.58
C GLY A 166 -0.99 -13.67 9.10
N LEU A 167 -2.04 -13.91 9.90
CA LEU A 167 -3.14 -14.80 9.54
C LEU A 167 -3.92 -14.27 8.33
N LEU A 168 -4.26 -12.98 8.30
CA LEU A 168 -4.98 -12.38 7.18
C LEU A 168 -4.16 -12.41 5.89
N ALA A 169 -2.87 -12.08 5.96
CA ALA A 169 -1.95 -12.21 4.85
C ALA A 169 -1.87 -13.66 4.37
N TRP A 170 -1.71 -14.60 5.29
CA TRP A 170 -1.67 -16.03 4.97
C TRP A 170 -2.96 -16.52 4.30
N ARG A 171 -4.14 -16.08 4.75
CA ARG A 171 -5.42 -16.46 4.13
C ARG A 171 -5.50 -16.05 2.65
N TYR A 172 -4.93 -14.89 2.30
CA TYR A 172 -4.83 -14.46 0.91
C TYR A 172 -3.84 -15.32 0.11
N TRP A 173 -2.66 -15.60 0.67
CA TRP A 173 -1.57 -16.29 -0.03
C TRP A 173 -1.72 -17.82 -0.10
N ARG A 174 -2.38 -18.44 0.88
CA ARG A 174 -2.46 -19.90 1.04
C ARG A 174 -2.88 -20.60 -0.25
N ASN A 175 -3.96 -20.14 -0.88
CA ASN A 175 -4.50 -20.78 -2.08
C ASN A 175 -3.68 -20.46 -3.35
N LYS A 176 -2.81 -19.46 -3.31
CA LYS A 176 -1.95 -19.08 -4.44
C LYS A 176 -0.65 -19.88 -4.41
N LEU A 177 -0.06 -20.04 -3.23
CA LEU A 177 1.21 -20.74 -3.05
C LEU A 177 1.07 -22.26 -2.97
N LEU A 178 -0.04 -22.77 -2.41
CA LEU A 178 -0.23 -24.21 -2.21
C LEU A 178 -0.98 -24.89 -3.35
N LYS A 179 -1.58 -24.12 -4.27
CA LYS A 179 -2.24 -24.71 -5.44
C LYS A 179 -1.17 -25.21 -6.40
N LYS A 180 -0.81 -26.48 -6.21
CA LYS A 180 -0.06 -27.29 -7.18
C LYS A 180 -0.79 -27.17 -8.51
N GLU A 181 -0.07 -26.82 -9.56
CA GLU A 181 -0.58 -26.87 -10.94
C GLU A 181 -1.21 -28.24 -11.16
N ALA A 182 -2.54 -28.27 -11.37
CA ALA A 182 -3.16 -29.39 -12.04
C ALA A 182 -2.71 -29.25 -13.50
N VAL A 183 -1.58 -29.88 -13.80
CA VAL A 183 -1.16 -30.19 -15.17
C VAL A 183 -2.18 -31.15 -15.76
#